data_AF-A0A814TKZ7-F1
#
_entry.id   AF-A0A814TKZ7-F1
#
_cell.length_a   1.000
_cell.length_b   1.000
_cell.length_c   1.000
_cell.angle_alpha   90.00
_cell.angle_beta   90.00
_cell.angle_gamma   90.00
#
_symmetry.space_group_name_H-M   'P 1'
#
loop_
_entity.id
_entity.type
_entity.pdbx_description
1 polymer ?
#
loop_
_entity_poly.entity_id
_entity_poly.type
_entity_poly.pdbx_seq_one_letter_code
_entity_poly.pdbx_strand_id
1 'polypeptide(L)'
;MDSSIIILLIFYVYWCFVSVTFANPEAKRLYEELIKVRAYNKLIRPVKNNSEKLTVYLGLRLTQLLDVDEKNQIMTSNVWLKQLWMDEQLKWNPVEFNDLTNISIPASELWRPDLVLFNNADGNYEVTLMTKATVYFDGRVIWEPPAIYKSSCTINVEFFPF
;
A
#
# COMPACT_ATOMS: atom_id res chain seq x y z
N MET A 1 -6.27 -56.22 2.25
CA MET A 1 -5.77 -54.92 1.77
C MET A 1 -4.26 -55.05 1.69
N ASP A 2 -3.71 -55.10 0.49
CA ASP A 2 -2.30 -55.39 0.24
C ASP A 2 -1.38 -54.34 0.89
N SER A 3 -0.40 -54.80 1.67
CA SER A 3 0.63 -53.97 2.30
C SER A 3 1.38 -53.08 1.28
N SER A 4 1.43 -53.52 0.02
CA SER A 4 2.00 -52.77 -1.11
C SER A 4 1.23 -51.48 -1.42
N ILE A 5 -0.10 -51.46 -1.24
CA ILE A 5 -0.93 -50.27 -1.47
C ILE A 5 -0.66 -49.21 -0.40
N ILE A 6 -0.48 -49.65 0.85
CA ILE A 6 -0.20 -48.76 1.98
C ILE A 6 1.16 -48.06 1.80
N ILE A 7 2.18 -48.80 1.35
CA ILE A 7 3.52 -48.24 1.09
C ILE A 7 3.47 -47.19 -0.02
N LEU A 8 2.75 -47.47 -1.12
CA LEU A 8 2.58 -46.51 -2.22
C LEU A 8 1.84 -45.24 -1.78
N LEU A 9 0.82 -45.38 -0.94
CA LEU A 9 0.12 -44.23 -0.35
C LEU A 9 1.02 -43.40 0.56
N ILE A 10 1.87 -44.04 1.37
CA ILE A 10 2.85 -43.34 2.22
C ILE A 10 3.87 -42.58 1.36
N PHE A 11 4.40 -43.18 0.29
CA PHE A 11 5.30 -42.49 -0.64
C PHE A 11 4.62 -41.33 -1.36
N TYR A 12 3.36 -41.48 -1.77
CA TYR A 12 2.59 -40.41 -2.41
C TYR A 12 2.29 -39.25 -1.45
N VAL A 13 1.92 -39.56 -0.20
CA VAL A 13 1.71 -38.55 0.86
C VAL A 13 3.04 -37.85 1.17
N TYR A 14 4.15 -38.57 1.26
CA TYR A 14 5.47 -37.98 1.49
C TYR A 14 5.88 -37.06 0.33
N TRP A 15 5.61 -37.45 -0.92
CA TRP A 15 5.86 -36.62 -2.11
C TRP A 15 5.00 -35.35 -2.11
N CYS A 16 3.73 -35.44 -1.69
CA CYS A 16 2.87 -34.27 -1.52
C CYS A 16 3.38 -33.32 -0.43
N PHE A 17 3.94 -33.82 0.67
CA PHE A 17 4.51 -33.00 1.75
C PHE A 17 5.83 -32.30 1.35
N VAL A 18 6.56 -32.82 0.35
CA VAL A 18 7.78 -32.20 -0.21
C VAL A 18 7.45 -31.39 -1.47
N SER A 19 6.28 -30.77 -1.53
CA SER A 19 6.04 -29.68 -2.46
C SER A 19 6.75 -28.44 -1.93
N VAL A 20 8.01 -28.27 -2.35
CA VAL A 20 8.81 -27.06 -2.09
C VAL A 20 8.03 -25.86 -2.61
N THR A 21 7.61 -24.98 -1.70
CA THR A 21 7.02 -23.70 -2.06
C THR A 21 8.13 -22.82 -2.63
N PHE A 22 8.12 -22.61 -3.95
CA PHE A 22 9.02 -21.65 -4.58
C PHE A 22 8.55 -20.24 -4.21
N ALA A 23 9.17 -19.65 -3.20
CA ALA A 23 9.14 -18.19 -3.04
C ALA A 23 9.73 -17.58 -4.32
N ASN A 24 9.05 -16.61 -4.94
CA ASN A 24 9.51 -16.00 -6.19
C ASN A 24 10.90 -15.36 -5.99
N PRO A 25 11.99 -16.02 -6.46
CA PRO A 25 13.35 -15.57 -6.17
C PRO A 25 13.67 -14.25 -6.87
N GLU A 26 13.01 -13.99 -8.00
CA GLU A 26 13.19 -12.78 -8.79
C GLU A 26 12.61 -11.54 -8.11
N ALA A 27 11.46 -11.67 -7.45
CA ALA A 27 10.88 -10.55 -6.67
C ALA A 27 11.79 -10.16 -5.51
N LYS A 28 12.41 -11.14 -4.84
CA LYS A 28 13.40 -10.88 -3.79
C LYS A 28 14.63 -10.18 -4.39
N ARG A 29 15.17 -10.69 -5.51
CA ARG A 29 16.33 -10.10 -6.19
C ARG A 29 16.06 -8.66 -6.61
N LEU A 30 14.90 -8.37 -7.19
CA LEU A 30 14.50 -7.02 -7.58
C LEU A 30 14.42 -6.09 -6.36
N TYR A 31 13.80 -6.54 -5.28
CA TYR A 31 13.71 -5.75 -4.06
C TYR A 31 15.09 -5.40 -3.49
N GLU A 32 16.01 -6.39 -3.42
CA GLU A 32 17.36 -6.14 -2.92
C GLU A 32 18.16 -5.22 -3.84
N GLU A 33 18.00 -5.35 -5.16
CA GLU A 33 18.61 -4.45 -6.15
C GLU A 33 18.13 -3.00 -5.97
N LEU A 34 16.81 -2.79 -5.92
CA LEU A 34 16.23 -1.44 -5.82
C LEU A 34 16.54 -0.78 -4.48
N ILE A 35 16.39 -1.49 -3.36
CA ILE A 35 16.47 -0.89 -2.03
C ILE A 35 17.91 -0.88 -1.49
N LYS A 36 18.65 -1.99 -1.62
CA LYS A 36 19.98 -2.12 -1.01
C LYS A 36 21.08 -1.71 -1.97
N VAL A 37 21.11 -2.26 -3.18
CA VAL A 37 22.24 -2.08 -4.12
C VAL A 37 22.25 -0.65 -4.69
N ARG A 38 21.09 -0.15 -5.13
CA ARG A 38 20.94 1.22 -5.61
C ARG A 38 20.86 2.27 -4.50
N ALA A 39 20.95 1.84 -3.23
CA ALA A 39 20.94 2.69 -2.04
C ALA A 39 19.76 3.69 -2.01
N TYR A 40 18.54 3.18 -2.20
CA TYR A 40 17.34 4.01 -2.20
C TYR A 40 17.20 4.78 -0.88
N ASN A 41 17.07 6.11 -0.97
CA ASN A 41 16.91 6.96 0.20
C ASN A 41 15.50 7.52 0.29
N LYS A 42 14.68 6.91 1.15
CA LYS A 42 13.29 7.32 1.40
C LYS A 42 13.12 8.73 1.99
N LEU A 43 14.19 9.35 2.50
CA LEU A 43 14.14 10.71 3.06
C LEU A 43 14.23 11.78 1.97
N ILE A 44 14.65 11.41 0.75
CA ILE A 44 14.86 12.35 -0.35
C ILE A 44 13.72 12.19 -1.36
N ARG A 45 13.16 13.32 -1.77
CA ARG A 45 12.11 13.36 -2.81
C ARG A 45 12.62 12.75 -4.13
N PRO A 46 11.89 11.81 -4.74
CA PRO A 46 12.37 11.05 -5.89
C PRO A 46 12.17 11.78 -7.22
N VAL A 47 12.98 12.81 -7.46
CA VAL A 47 13.03 13.56 -8.73
C VAL A 47 14.40 13.42 -9.39
N LYS A 48 14.47 13.53 -10.72
CA LYS A 48 15.77 13.56 -11.45
C LYS A 48 16.54 14.84 -11.16
N ASN A 49 15.83 15.97 -11.15
CA ASN A 49 16.39 17.28 -10.92
C ASN A 49 15.63 17.97 -9.79
N ASN A 50 16.36 18.61 -8.86
CA ASN A 50 15.77 19.27 -7.70
C ASN A 50 14.79 20.40 -8.06
N SER A 51 14.95 20.99 -9.24
CA SER A 51 14.06 22.05 -9.73
C SER A 51 12.70 21.55 -10.23
N GLU A 52 12.57 20.26 -10.51
CA GLU A 52 11.33 19.68 -11.01
C GLU A 52 10.33 19.46 -9.87
N LYS A 53 9.03 19.56 -10.17
CA LYS A 53 7.97 19.25 -9.22
C LYS A 53 7.61 17.76 -9.28
N LEU A 54 7.29 17.18 -8.13
CA LEU A 54 6.72 15.84 -8.06
C LEU A 54 5.20 15.98 -7.95
N THR A 55 4.47 15.39 -8.90
CA THR A 55 3.00 15.45 -8.92
C THR A 55 2.44 14.22 -8.20
N VAL A 56 1.61 14.46 -7.18
CA VAL A 56 0.89 13.42 -6.45
C VAL A 56 -0.59 13.50 -6.83
N TYR A 57 -1.14 12.40 -7.32
CA TYR A 57 -2.56 12.26 -7.59
C TYR A 57 -3.25 11.63 -6.39
N LEU A 58 -4.34 12.23 -5.96
CA LEU A 58 -5.13 11.79 -4.83
C LEU A 58 -6.51 11.35 -5.31
N GLY A 59 -6.95 10.19 -4.83
CA GLY A 59 -8.33 9.73 -4.94
C GLY A 59 -8.82 9.37 -3.55
N LEU A 60 -10.05 9.71 -3.24
CA LEU A 60 -10.67 9.35 -1.97
C LEU A 60 -11.92 8.54 -2.26
N ARG A 61 -12.00 7.35 -1.66
CA ARG A 61 -13.16 6.48 -1.76
C ARG A 61 -13.80 6.37 -0.38
N LEU A 62 -14.99 6.94 -0.24
CA LEU A 62 -15.81 6.78 0.95
C LEU A 62 -16.36 5.35 1.01
N THR A 63 -16.10 4.64 2.11
CA THR A 63 -16.67 3.30 2.36
C THR A 63 -17.98 3.43 3.10
N GLN A 64 -17.96 4.13 4.23
CA GLN A 64 -19.12 4.32 5.09
C GLN A 64 -18.97 5.57 5.95
N LEU A 65 -20.10 6.17 6.27
CA LEU A 65 -20.23 7.14 7.35
C LEU A 65 -20.38 6.36 8.66
N LEU A 66 -19.44 6.50 9.57
CA LEU A 66 -19.43 5.76 10.84
C LEU A 66 -20.30 6.43 11.89
N ASP A 67 -20.18 7.75 12.00
CA ASP A 67 -20.87 8.54 13.02
C ASP A 67 -20.94 10.02 12.60
N VAL A 68 -21.98 10.71 13.06
CA VAL A 68 -22.14 12.16 12.95
C VAL A 68 -22.55 12.69 14.31
N ASP A 69 -21.65 13.42 14.96
CA ASP A 69 -21.92 14.08 16.22
C ASP A 69 -22.33 15.52 15.94
N GLU A 70 -23.64 15.78 15.92
CA GLU A 70 -24.20 17.10 15.63
C GLU A 70 -23.85 18.12 16.70
N LYS A 71 -23.72 17.68 17.96
CA LYS A 71 -23.40 18.54 19.10
C LYS A 71 -21.97 19.06 19.02
N ASN A 72 -21.02 18.18 18.71
CA ASN A 72 -19.61 18.52 18.64
C ASN A 72 -19.15 18.92 17.22
N GLN A 73 -20.03 18.85 16.21
CA GLN A 73 -19.74 19.15 14.81
C GLN A 73 -18.62 18.27 14.22
N ILE A 74 -18.70 16.96 14.50
CA ILE A 74 -17.70 15.98 14.07
C ILE A 74 -18.36 14.90 13.22
N MET A 75 -17.78 14.64 12.06
CA MET A 75 -18.15 13.53 11.19
C MET A 75 -17.03 12.50 11.17
N THR A 76 -17.36 11.26 11.51
CA THR A 76 -16.44 10.12 11.46
C THR A 76 -16.72 9.29 10.21
N SER A 77 -15.73 9.10 9.36
CA SER A 77 -15.85 8.38 8.09
C SER A 77 -14.76 7.34 7.92
N ASN A 78 -15.10 6.20 7.30
CA ASN A 78 -14.15 5.18 6.88
C ASN A 78 -13.88 5.35 5.38
N VAL A 79 -12.64 5.61 5.02
CA VAL A 79 -12.25 5.94 3.65
C VAL A 79 -11.03 5.13 3.20
N TRP A 80 -10.88 4.97 1.90
CA TRP A 80 -9.62 4.58 1.27
C TRP A 80 -9.00 5.80 0.62
N LEU A 81 -7.76 6.12 1.01
CA LEU A 81 -7.01 7.23 0.43
C LEU A 81 -6.05 6.67 -0.62
N LYS A 82 -6.42 6.78 -1.89
CA LYS A 82 -5.55 6.40 -3.01
C LYS A 82 -4.57 7.52 -3.33
N GLN A 83 -3.29 7.18 -3.31
CA GLN A 83 -2.19 8.06 -3.67
C GLN A 83 -1.42 7.46 -4.83
N LEU A 84 -1.09 8.28 -5.81
CA LEU A 84 -0.29 7.88 -6.96
C LEU A 84 0.79 8.93 -7.24
N TRP A 85 2.04 8.49 -7.32
CA TRP A 85 3.15 9.34 -7.72
C TRP A 85 4.14 8.58 -8.60
N MET A 86 5.06 9.31 -9.22
CA MET A 86 6.18 8.75 -9.99
C MET A 86 7.44 8.81 -9.14
N ASP A 87 8.10 7.69 -8.95
CA ASP A 87 9.42 7.59 -8.32
C ASP A 87 10.46 7.18 -9.38
N GLU A 88 11.37 8.10 -9.67
CA GLU A 88 12.39 7.91 -10.71
C GLU A 88 13.49 6.91 -10.30
N GLN A 89 13.68 6.65 -9.01
CA GLN A 89 14.69 5.72 -8.49
C GLN A 89 14.21 4.26 -8.54
N LEU A 90 12.89 4.05 -8.59
CA LEU A 90 12.26 2.72 -8.56
C LEU A 90 11.92 2.17 -9.95
N LYS A 91 12.70 2.54 -10.98
CA LYS A 91 12.52 2.04 -12.35
C LYS A 91 13.38 0.81 -12.62
N TRP A 92 12.84 -0.18 -13.30
CA TRP A 92 13.61 -1.34 -13.77
C TRP A 92 13.09 -1.82 -15.13
N ASN A 93 13.90 -2.65 -15.79
CA ASN A 93 13.53 -3.31 -17.04
C ASN A 93 12.89 -4.68 -16.72
N PRO A 94 11.60 -4.92 -17.01
CA PRO A 94 10.94 -6.19 -16.71
C PRO A 94 11.66 -7.41 -17.29
N VAL A 95 12.26 -7.27 -18.48
CA VAL A 95 12.96 -8.36 -19.20
C VAL A 95 14.12 -8.92 -18.36
N GLU A 96 14.77 -8.10 -17.55
CA GLU A 96 15.87 -8.53 -16.69
C GLU A 96 15.41 -9.33 -15.47
N PHE A 97 14.12 -9.26 -15.13
CA PHE A 97 13.53 -9.84 -13.91
C PHE A 97 12.34 -10.75 -14.24
N ASN A 98 12.42 -11.51 -15.34
CA ASN A 98 11.39 -12.48 -15.75
C ASN A 98 10.00 -11.82 -15.97
N ASP A 99 10.00 -10.70 -16.69
CA ASP A 99 8.82 -9.89 -17.02
C ASP A 99 8.01 -9.41 -15.81
N LEU A 100 8.69 -9.22 -14.67
CA LEU A 100 8.07 -8.68 -13.47
C LEU A 100 7.70 -7.20 -13.68
N THR A 101 6.40 -6.93 -13.81
CA THR A 101 5.87 -5.59 -14.09
C THR A 101 5.56 -4.78 -12.84
N ASN A 102 5.38 -5.44 -11.69
CA ASN A 102 5.12 -4.77 -10.43
C ASN A 102 5.62 -5.59 -9.23
N ILE A 103 5.79 -4.91 -8.11
CA ILE A 103 6.16 -5.51 -6.81
C ILE A 103 5.48 -4.75 -5.68
N SER A 104 5.14 -5.45 -4.60
CA SER A 104 4.53 -4.87 -3.40
C SER A 104 5.57 -4.67 -2.30
N ILE A 105 5.86 -3.42 -1.96
CA ILE A 105 6.87 -3.01 -0.97
C ILE A 105 6.17 -2.33 0.22
N PRO A 106 6.60 -2.57 1.48
CA PRO A 106 6.08 -1.82 2.62
C PRO A 106 6.21 -0.31 2.42
N ALA A 107 5.12 0.45 2.60
CA ALA A 107 5.13 1.90 2.37
C ALA A 107 6.07 2.65 3.34
N SER A 108 6.44 2.04 4.46
CA SER A 108 7.42 2.58 5.43
C SER A 108 8.87 2.59 4.93
N GLU A 109 9.16 1.83 3.86
CA GLU A 109 10.49 1.77 3.23
C GLU A 109 10.61 2.68 2.01
N LEU A 110 9.49 3.21 1.52
CA LEU A 110 9.43 4.10 0.37
C LEU A 110 9.36 5.56 0.81
N TRP A 111 9.84 6.47 -0.05
CA TRP A 111 9.47 7.87 0.04
C TRP A 111 7.97 8.01 -0.18
N ARG A 112 7.33 8.91 0.56
CA ARG A 112 5.89 9.12 0.52
C ARG A 112 5.56 10.56 0.87
N PRO A 113 4.53 11.17 0.25
CA PRO A 113 4.07 12.48 0.67
C PRO A 113 3.42 12.41 2.05
N ASP A 114 3.70 13.40 2.88
CA ASP A 114 3.01 13.59 4.15
C ASP A 114 1.67 14.30 3.89
N LEU A 115 0.58 13.54 3.97
CA LEU A 115 -0.77 14.01 3.73
C LEU A 115 -1.58 13.89 5.01
N VAL A 116 -2.14 15.01 5.45
CA VAL A 116 -2.90 15.10 6.70
C VAL A 116 -4.22 15.84 6.47
N LEU A 117 -5.24 15.46 7.24
CA LEU A 117 -6.51 16.16 7.26
C LEU A 117 -6.37 17.41 8.13
N PHE A 118 -6.43 18.61 7.55
CA PHE A 118 -6.26 19.87 8.30
C PHE A 118 -7.40 20.13 9.28
N ASN A 119 -8.65 19.85 8.90
CA ASN A 119 -9.82 20.00 9.77
C ASN A 119 -10.06 18.76 10.64
N ASN A 120 -8.99 18.10 11.09
CA ASN A 120 -9.10 16.94 11.97
C ASN A 120 -9.52 17.36 13.39
N ALA A 121 -10.59 16.75 13.90
CA ALA A 121 -11.10 17.03 15.24
C ALA A 121 -10.42 16.21 16.35
N ASP A 122 -9.67 15.14 15.99
CA ASP A 122 -9.09 14.18 16.95
C ASP A 122 -7.63 14.45 17.31
N GLY A 123 -6.96 15.39 16.62
CA GLY A 123 -5.55 15.73 16.82
C GLY A 123 -4.54 14.65 16.35
N ASN A 124 -4.98 13.42 16.06
CA ASN A 124 -4.16 12.34 15.51
C ASN A 124 -4.29 12.30 13.98
N TYR A 125 -3.22 12.63 13.26
CA TYR A 125 -3.23 12.77 11.80
C TYR A 125 -2.79 11.51 11.03
N GLU A 126 -2.51 10.40 11.73
CA GLU A 126 -1.91 9.22 11.11
C GLU A 126 -2.96 8.27 10.50
N VAL A 127 -2.59 7.71 9.34
CA VAL A 127 -3.31 6.59 8.70
C VAL A 127 -3.29 5.40 9.64
N THR A 128 -4.46 4.83 9.94
CA THR A 128 -4.65 3.77 10.94
C THR A 128 -3.90 2.48 10.64
N LEU A 129 -3.55 2.22 9.37
CA LEU A 129 -2.80 1.03 8.97
C LEU A 129 -1.77 1.31 7.87
N MET A 130 -0.51 1.01 8.15
CA MET A 130 0.56 1.03 7.16
C MET A 130 0.50 -0.21 6.26
N THR A 131 -0.12 -0.09 5.10
CA THR A 131 -0.19 -1.14 4.09
C THR A 131 1.02 -1.12 3.15
N LYS A 132 1.20 -2.19 2.36
CA LYS A 132 2.17 -2.21 1.27
C LYS A 132 1.68 -1.33 0.12
N ALA A 133 2.62 -0.69 -0.57
CA ALA A 133 2.38 0.03 -1.83
C ALA A 133 2.76 -0.88 -3.01
N THR A 134 2.07 -0.72 -4.12
CA THR A 134 2.40 -1.39 -5.38
C THR A 134 3.27 -0.46 -6.21
N VAL A 135 4.47 -0.93 -6.54
CA VAL A 135 5.44 -0.24 -7.39
C VAL A 135 5.45 -0.92 -8.75
N TYR A 136 5.37 -0.14 -9.82
CA TYR A 136 5.43 -0.62 -11.20
C TYR A 136 6.81 -0.33 -11.82
N PHE A 137 7.15 -1.10 -12.85
CA PHE A 137 8.45 -1.05 -13.52
C PHE A 137 8.82 0.33 -14.09
N ASP A 138 7.81 1.13 -14.44
CA ASP A 138 7.96 2.48 -14.97
C ASP A 138 8.08 3.55 -13.88
N GLY A 139 8.21 3.14 -12.61
CA GLY A 139 8.35 4.04 -11.47
C GLY A 139 7.02 4.55 -10.92
N ARG A 140 5.86 4.14 -11.46
CA ARG A 140 4.57 4.45 -10.83
C ARG A 140 4.47 3.75 -9.48
N VAL A 141 4.14 4.50 -8.44
CA VAL A 141 3.83 3.97 -7.12
C VAL A 141 2.38 4.27 -6.80
N ILE A 142 1.64 3.23 -6.41
CA ILE A 142 0.26 3.33 -5.95
C ILE A 142 0.19 2.86 -4.51
N TRP A 143 -0.31 3.71 -3.63
CA TRP A 143 -0.53 3.40 -2.23
C TRP A 143 -1.96 3.77 -1.83
N GLU A 144 -2.74 2.79 -1.37
CA GLU A 144 -4.15 2.96 -1.03
C GLU A 144 -4.42 2.37 0.36
N PRO A 145 -4.02 3.06 1.45
CA PRO A 145 -4.33 2.63 2.79
C PRO A 145 -5.80 2.94 3.17
N PRO A 146 -6.40 2.12 4.04
CA PRO A 146 -7.63 2.49 4.74
C PRO A 146 -7.32 3.51 5.84
N ALA A 147 -8.21 4.48 6.03
CA ALA A 147 -8.12 5.48 7.09
C ALA A 147 -9.48 5.76 7.70
N ILE A 148 -9.49 6.06 9.00
CA ILE A 148 -10.67 6.60 9.69
C ILE A 148 -10.43 8.09 9.88
N TYR A 149 -11.25 8.93 9.24
CA TYR A 149 -11.16 10.38 9.36
C TYR A 149 -12.27 10.91 10.25
N LYS A 150 -11.87 11.70 11.26
CA LYS A 150 -12.74 12.51 12.11
C LYS A 150 -12.61 13.97 11.69
N SER A 151 -13.44 14.38 10.73
CA SER A 151 -13.43 15.75 10.22
C SER A 151 -14.36 16.63 11.03
N SER A 152 -13.91 17.83 11.38
CA SER A 152 -14.78 18.91 11.82
C SER A 152 -15.57 19.45 10.63
N CYS A 153 -16.89 19.50 10.76
CA CYS A 153 -17.81 20.01 9.74
C CYS A 153 -19.00 20.72 10.38
N THR A 154 -19.37 21.88 9.85
CA THR A 154 -20.51 22.64 10.36
C THR A 154 -21.82 21.97 9.98
N ILE A 155 -22.71 21.77 10.95
CA ILE A 155 -24.02 21.14 10.77
C ILE A 155 -25.09 22.22 10.91
N ASN A 156 -25.92 22.37 9.88
CA ASN A 156 -27.06 23.28 9.91
C ASN A 156 -28.27 22.55 10.51
N VAL A 157 -28.76 23.05 11.65
CA VAL A 157 -29.90 22.47 12.39
C VAL A 157 -31.21 23.26 12.22
N GLU A 158 -31.26 24.20 11.27
CA GLU A 158 -32.40 25.09 11.05
C GLU A 158 -33.74 24.35 10.87
N PHE A 159 -33.72 23.23 10.15
CA PHE A 159 -34.94 22.45 9.85
C PHE A 159 -34.99 21.09 10.56
N PHE A 160 -34.13 20.87 11.58
CA PHE A 160 -34.04 19.57 12.24
C PHE A 160 -35.43 19.04 12.68
N PRO A 161 -35.81 17.77 12.35
CA PRO A 161 -35.03 16.71 11.69
C PRO A 161 -35.29 16.54 10.17
N PHE A 162 -35.71 17.59 9.44
CA PHE A 162 -36.11 17.52 8.02
C PHE A 162 -35.42 18.56 7.13
#